data_AF-A0A2V7YSI7-F1
#
_entry.id   AF-A0A2V7YSI7-F1
#
_cell.length_a   1.000
_cell.length_b   1.000
_cell.length_c   1.000
_cell.angle_alpha   90.00
_cell.angle_beta   90.00
_cell.angle_gamma   90.00
#
_symmetry.space_group_name_H-M   'P 1'
#
loop_
_entity.id
_entity.type
_entity.pdbx_description
1 polymer ?
#
loop_
_entity_poly.entity_id
_entity_poly.type
_entity_poly.pdbx_seq_one_letter_code
_entity_poly.pdbx_strand_id
1 'polypeptide(L)' 'MISLGCPKNLVDSEIMLGELGRRGYEVVNDLDGADTVVVNTCAFI' A
#
# COMPACT_ATOMS: atom_id res chain seq x y z
N MET A 1 3.01 2.97 -5.46
CA MET A 1 2.02 1.90 -5.15
C MET A 1 1.33 1.47 -6.43
N ILE A 2 1.26 0.18 -6.70
CA ILE A 2 0.42 -0.37 -7.78
C ILE A 2 -0.74 -1.07 -7.08
N SER A 3 -1.96 -0.54 -7.24
CA SER A 3 -3.16 -1.19 -6.71
C SER A 3 -3.65 -2.25 -7.70
N LEU A 4 -3.75 -3.49 -7.25
CA LEU A 4 -4.28 -4.61 -8.03
C LEU A 4 -5.66 -4.95 -7.48
N GLY A 5 -6.74 -4.70 -8.26
CA GLY A 5 -8.11 -5.03 -7.85
C GLY A 5 -9.12 -3.92 -8.11
N CYS A 6 -10.15 -3.85 -7.26
CA CYS A 6 -11.29 -2.95 -7.42
C CYS A 6 -11.10 -1.58 -6.71
N PRO A 7 -11.97 -0.57 -6.95
CA PRO A 7 -11.85 0.75 -6.33
C PRO A 7 -11.84 0.73 -4.80
N LYS A 8 -12.54 -0.24 -4.17
CA LYS A 8 -12.47 -0.43 -2.72
C LYS A 8 -11.05 -0.77 -2.26
N ASN A 9 -10.32 -1.58 -3.04
CA ASN A 9 -8.96 -1.97 -2.69
C ASN A 9 -7.98 -0.79 -2.74
N LEU A 10 -8.24 0.17 -3.63
CA LEU A 10 -7.48 1.42 -3.69
C LEU A 10 -7.76 2.29 -2.45
N VAL A 11 -9.02 2.47 -2.06
CA VAL A 11 -9.37 3.26 -0.86
C VAL A 11 -8.80 2.62 0.41
N ASP A 12 -8.93 1.29 0.55
CA ASP A 12 -8.36 0.56 1.70
C ASP A 12 -6.82 0.74 1.76
N SER A 13 -6.17 0.77 0.59
CA SER A 13 -4.74 1.02 0.46
C SER A 13 -4.34 2.43 0.93
N GLU A 14 -5.09 3.46 0.56
CA GLU A 14 -4.82 4.85 0.96
C GLU A 14 -4.97 5.02 2.48
N ILE A 15 -5.99 4.38 3.08
CA ILE A 15 -6.18 4.37 4.54
C ILE A 15 -4.99 3.71 5.24
N MET A 16 -4.56 2.55 4.74
CA MET A 16 -3.39 1.83 5.26
C MET A 16 -2.12 2.71 5.20
N LEU A 17 -1.86 3.34 4.05
CA LEU A 17 -0.69 4.21 3.89
C LEU A 17 -0.74 5.43 4.82
N GLY A 18 -1.92 6.02 5.02
CA GLY A 18 -2.10 7.12 5.96
C GLY A 18 -1.76 6.71 7.41
N GLU A 19 -2.18 5.53 7.84
CA GLU A 19 -1.86 5.01 9.17
C GLU A 19 -0.36 4.68 9.33
N LEU A 20 0.27 4.13 8.30
CA LEU A 20 1.72 3.89 8.29
C LEU A 20 2.51 5.19 8.39
N GLY A 21 2.14 6.22 7.64
CA GLY A 21 2.75 7.54 7.75
C GLY A 21 2.62 8.15 9.16
N ARG A 22 1.46 7.97 9.81
CA ARG A 22 1.24 8.41 11.20
C ARG A 22 2.11 7.69 12.22
N ARG A 23 2.54 6.47 11.91
CA ARG A 23 3.45 5.66 12.75
C ARG A 23 4.92 5.92 12.44
N GLY A 24 5.22 6.84 11.53
CA GLY A 24 6.58 7.23 11.17
C GLY A 24 7.23 6.37 10.08
N TYR A 25 6.45 5.54 9.38
CA TYR A 25 6.96 4.81 8.22
C TYR A 25 7.01 5.74 7.00
N GLU A 26 8.09 5.60 6.22
CA GLU A 26 8.24 6.30 4.95
C GLU A 26 7.76 5.41 3.79
N VAL A 27 6.99 6.00 2.88
CA VAL A 27 6.53 5.32 1.66
C VAL A 27 7.51 5.65 0.54
N VAL A 28 8.31 4.67 0.17
CA VAL A 28 9.27 4.80 -0.94
C VAL A 28 8.66 4.32 -2.25
N ASN A 29 9.07 4.94 -3.36
CA ASN A 29 8.60 4.61 -4.71
C ASN A 29 9.55 3.65 -5.46
N ASP A 30 10.71 3.35 -4.88
CA ASP A 30 11.71 2.44 -5.44
C ASP A 30 11.92 1.26 -4.50
N LEU A 31 12.12 0.07 -5.08
CA LEU A 31 12.31 -1.16 -4.32
C LEU A 31 13.66 -1.19 -3.61
N ASP A 32 14.70 -0.60 -4.22
CA ASP A 32 16.05 -0.58 -3.64
C ASP A 32 16.12 0.23 -2.34
N GLY A 33 15.16 1.14 -2.11
CA GLY A 33 15.02 1.91 -0.88
C GLY A 33 14.02 1.34 0.12
N ALA A 34 13.44 0.16 -0.12
CA ALA A 34 12.37 -0.38 0.71
C ALA A 34 12.88 -1.44 1.70
N ASP A 35 12.64 -1.22 2.99
CA ASP A 35 12.87 -2.24 4.04
C ASP A 35 11.84 -3.39 3.98
N THR A 36 10.64 -3.11 3.46
CA THR A 36 9.52 -4.05 3.41
C THR A 36 8.60 -3.74 2.23
N VAL A 37 8.04 -4.79 1.63
CA VAL A 37 7.09 -4.68 0.51
C VAL A 37 5.72 -5.21 0.94
N VAL A 38 4.67 -4.43 0.68
CA VAL A 38 3.27 -4.83 0.89
C VAL A 38 2.58 -5.01 -0.45
N VAL A 39 2.05 -6.20 -0.70
CA VAL A 39 1.25 -6.51 -1.89
C VAL A 39 -0.21 -6.60 -1.49
N ASN A 40 -1.02 -5.63 -1.93
CA ASN A 40 -2.45 -5.64 -1.69
C ASN A 40 -3.18 -6.23 -2.92
N THR A 41 -3.85 -7.38 -2.73
CA THR A 41 -4.56 -8.12 -3.78
C THR A 41 -5.98 -8.45 -3.34
N CYS A 42 -6.91 -8.54 -4.30
CA CYS A 42 -8.26 -9.05 -4.03
C CYS A 42 -8.31 -10.56 -4.27
N ALA A 43 -8.87 -11.32 -3.32
CA ALA A 43 -9.03 -12.77 -3.46
C ALA A 43 -10.23 -13.18 -4.34
N PHE A 44 -11.27 -12.33 -4.40
CA PHE A 44 -12.45 -12.49 -5.26
C PHE A 44 -12.72 -11.17 -6.00
N ILE A 45 -13.05 -11.28 -7.29
CA ILE A 45 -13.40 -10.16 -8.19
C ILE A 45 -14.91 -10.11 -8.36
#